data_AF-A0A517TU25-F1
#
_entry.id   AF-A0A517TU25-F1
#
_cell.length_a   1.000
_cell.length_b   1.000
_cell.length_c   1.000
_cell.angle_alpha   90.00
_cell.angle_beta   90.00
_cell.angle_gamma   90.00
#
_symmetry.space_group_name_H-M   'P 1'
#
loop_
_entity.id
_entity.type
_entity.pdbx_description
1 polymer ?
#
loop_
_entity_poly.entity_id
_entity_poly.type
_entity_poly.pdbx_seq_one_letter_code
_entity_poly.pdbx_strand_id
1 'polypeptide(L)'
;MKRGLVMTLAAAMVAAMAGPALAVVDVQLNLRYTDPNNPTGGGSWDLLVKSSGAQGLAGIQAKIGGALGVTGVDAPVGAITANAAVFDAVNSVFKFQTVGGKTELVAGDDLAGAKILNVGKGAGTPGNVAADDLFTSNSVFWDNSALVASGNWTGARPTLVAADLAVNEFDGAGNAIAGTLGTVSVRGDSVGVDGMKPGDANRDGVVNQLDFSILAAGFNNPATGWNNGNFNSANGTNQLDFSILAANFNLTAPAPPISAVPEPATAALLGVALLGLGLRRAKRA
;
A
#
# COMPACT_ATOMS: atom_id res chain seq x y z
N MET A 1 42.45 16.99 -49.57
CA MET A 1 41.91 15.89 -48.74
C MET A 1 41.57 16.42 -47.36
N LYS A 2 40.34 16.88 -47.11
CA LYS A 2 39.85 17.31 -45.78
C LYS A 2 38.34 17.02 -45.66
N ARG A 3 37.95 15.75 -45.84
CA ARG A 3 36.55 15.30 -45.70
C ARG A 3 36.32 14.38 -44.50
N GLY A 4 37.37 14.06 -43.73
CA GLY A 4 37.29 13.10 -42.62
C GLY A 4 37.03 13.69 -41.22
N LEU A 5 37.09 15.01 -41.03
CA LEU A 5 36.99 15.62 -39.69
C LEU A 5 35.57 16.08 -39.31
N VAL A 6 34.67 16.20 -40.28
CA VAL A 6 33.31 16.75 -40.04
C VAL A 6 32.30 15.68 -39.63
N MET A 7 32.51 14.41 -40.00
CA MET A 7 31.59 13.33 -39.62
C MET A 7 31.83 12.73 -38.23
N THR A 8 33.02 12.94 -37.64
CA THR A 8 33.32 12.44 -36.29
C THR A 8 32.77 13.35 -35.18
N LEU A 9 32.56 14.64 -35.48
CA LEU A 9 31.98 15.58 -34.52
C LEU A 9 30.46 15.41 -34.39
N ALA A 10 29.78 15.01 -35.46
CA ALA A 10 28.34 14.73 -35.45
C ALA A 10 27.99 13.44 -34.69
N ALA A 11 28.86 12.43 -34.70
CA ALA A 11 28.67 11.20 -33.90
C ALA A 11 28.97 11.41 -32.40
N ALA A 12 29.83 12.37 -32.05
CA ALA A 12 30.16 12.69 -30.66
C ALA A 12 29.12 13.62 -29.97
N MET A 13 28.32 14.37 -30.74
CA MET A 13 27.29 15.26 -30.17
C MET A 13 25.90 14.62 -29.99
N VAL A 14 25.66 13.39 -30.48
CA VAL A 14 24.39 12.67 -30.25
C VAL A 14 24.42 11.81 -28.98
N ALA A 15 25.56 11.66 -28.32
CA ALA A 15 25.68 11.07 -26.98
C ALA A 15 25.45 12.10 -25.84
N ALA A 16 24.90 13.26 -26.17
CA ALA A 16 24.60 14.29 -25.19
C ALA A 16 23.19 14.04 -24.60
N MET A 17 23.20 13.80 -23.29
CA MET A 17 22.15 14.13 -22.33
C MET A 17 20.83 13.32 -22.31
N ALA A 18 20.92 11.99 -22.44
CA ALA A 18 20.08 11.16 -21.58
C ALA A 18 20.68 11.23 -20.17
N GLY A 19 20.28 12.22 -19.36
CA GLY A 19 20.52 12.16 -17.92
C GLY A 19 19.99 10.81 -17.38
N PRO A 20 20.55 10.27 -16.28
CA PRO A 20 19.98 9.07 -15.69
C PRO A 20 18.49 9.32 -15.48
N ALA A 21 17.64 8.40 -15.96
CA ALA A 21 16.21 8.48 -15.72
C ALA A 21 16.00 8.72 -14.22
N LEU A 22 15.25 9.77 -13.87
CA LEU A 22 14.98 10.07 -12.46
C LEU A 22 14.38 8.84 -11.81
N ALA A 23 14.86 8.51 -10.62
CA ALA A 23 14.32 7.41 -9.83
C ALA A 23 12.80 7.62 -9.65
N VAL A 24 12.03 6.62 -10.05
CA VAL A 24 10.57 6.60 -9.93
C VAL A 24 10.18 5.82 -8.69
N VAL A 25 9.24 6.39 -7.92
CA VAL A 25 8.61 5.77 -6.76
C VAL A 25 7.13 5.55 -7.04
N ASP A 26 6.73 4.29 -7.12
CA ASP A 26 5.32 3.92 -7.12
C ASP A 26 4.82 3.88 -5.67
N VAL A 27 3.61 4.38 -5.43
CA VAL A 27 3.00 4.43 -4.10
C VAL A 27 1.60 3.83 -4.16
N GLN A 28 1.30 2.96 -3.20
CA GLN A 28 0.01 2.28 -3.15
C GLN A 28 -0.56 2.24 -1.74
N LEU A 29 -1.86 2.49 -1.65
CA LEU A 29 -2.63 2.26 -0.45
C LEU A 29 -3.47 0.99 -0.63
N ASN A 30 -3.15 -0.05 0.12
CA ASN A 30 -3.89 -1.31 0.12
C ASN A 30 -4.95 -1.28 1.22
N LEU A 31 -6.21 -1.50 0.86
CA LEU A 31 -7.35 -1.49 1.79
C LEU A 31 -7.88 -2.91 2.02
N ARG A 32 -8.14 -3.26 3.29
CA ARG A 32 -8.81 -4.51 3.70
C ARG A 32 -10.05 -4.18 4.51
N TYR A 33 -11.23 -4.36 3.92
CA TYR A 33 -12.50 -4.07 4.58
C TYR A 33 -12.77 -5.07 5.71
N THR A 34 -13.30 -4.57 6.83
CA THR A 34 -13.76 -5.43 7.94
C THR A 34 -14.93 -6.31 7.50
N ASP A 35 -15.85 -5.74 6.73
CA ASP A 35 -16.94 -6.43 6.05
C ASP A 35 -16.94 -5.99 4.58
N PRO A 36 -16.59 -6.88 3.64
CA PRO A 36 -16.59 -6.57 2.21
C PRO A 36 -17.95 -6.07 1.69
N ASN A 37 -19.07 -6.49 2.30
CA ASN A 37 -20.42 -6.08 1.90
C ASN A 37 -20.80 -4.68 2.42
N ASN A 38 -20.02 -4.13 3.36
CA ASN A 38 -20.27 -2.82 3.95
C ASN A 38 -19.09 -1.88 3.67
N PRO A 39 -19.13 -1.13 2.55
CA PRO A 39 -18.04 -0.22 2.17
C PRO A 39 -17.86 0.97 3.15
N THR A 40 -18.79 1.16 4.09
CA THR A 40 -18.70 2.16 5.16
C THR A 40 -18.31 1.57 6.51
N GLY A 41 -18.18 0.25 6.60
CA GLY A 41 -17.89 -0.51 7.82
C GLY A 41 -16.45 -0.37 8.31
N GLY A 42 -15.60 0.33 7.56
CA GLY A 42 -14.19 0.49 7.89
C GLY A 42 -13.33 -0.69 7.46
N GLY A 43 -12.10 -0.70 7.95
CA GLY A 43 -11.11 -1.71 7.62
C GLY A 43 -9.70 -1.34 8.08
N SER A 44 -8.70 -2.05 7.56
CA SER A 44 -7.28 -1.77 7.77
C SER A 44 -6.54 -1.48 6.47
N TRP A 45 -5.73 -0.43 6.46
CA TRP A 45 -4.96 0.01 5.31
C TRP A 45 -3.47 -0.20 5.51
N ASP A 46 -2.76 -0.45 4.41
CA ASP A 46 -1.31 -0.54 4.33
C ASP A 46 -0.80 0.44 3.27
N LEU A 47 0.20 1.26 3.61
CA LEU A 47 0.89 2.16 2.69
C LEU A 47 2.18 1.51 2.22
N LEU A 48 2.24 1.19 0.93
CA LEU A 48 3.39 0.55 0.31
C LEU A 48 4.05 1.45 -0.72
N VAL A 49 5.35 1.27 -0.86
CA VAL A 49 6.17 1.97 -1.84
C VAL A 49 7.05 1.01 -2.61
N LYS A 50 7.28 1.30 -3.89
CA LYS A 50 8.23 0.56 -4.72
C LYS A 50 9.12 1.56 -5.43
N SER A 51 10.42 1.36 -5.30
CA SER A 51 11.42 2.28 -5.82
C SER A 51 12.21 1.62 -6.95
N SER A 52 12.39 2.38 -8.03
CA SER A 52 13.34 2.08 -9.10
C SER A 52 14.70 2.75 -8.90
N GLY A 53 14.88 3.49 -7.80
CA GLY A 53 16.09 4.24 -7.51
C GLY A 53 17.29 3.36 -7.19
N ALA A 54 18.49 3.95 -7.36
CA ALA A 54 19.74 3.24 -7.20
C ALA A 54 19.90 2.66 -5.79
N GLN A 55 19.49 3.43 -4.77
CA GLN A 55 19.61 3.06 -3.36
C GLN A 55 18.27 3.06 -2.61
N GLY A 56 17.14 3.17 -3.31
CA GLY A 56 15.79 3.07 -2.73
C GLY A 56 15.31 4.35 -2.05
N LEU A 57 14.11 4.26 -1.48
CA LEU A 57 13.42 5.40 -0.86
C LEU A 57 14.19 5.93 0.35
N ALA A 58 14.43 7.23 0.38
CA ALA A 58 14.98 7.96 1.53
C ALA A 58 13.88 8.47 2.46
N GLY A 59 12.71 8.81 1.92
CA GLY A 59 11.56 9.22 2.71
C GLY A 59 10.32 9.50 1.87
N ILE A 60 9.18 9.58 2.53
CA ILE A 60 7.88 9.84 1.94
C ILE A 60 7.05 10.72 2.87
N GLN A 61 6.34 11.66 2.26
CA GLN A 61 5.18 12.34 2.83
C GLN A 61 3.95 11.88 2.07
N ALA A 62 2.92 11.45 2.79
CA ALA A 62 1.66 11.01 2.20
C ALA A 62 0.48 11.60 2.94
N LYS A 63 -0.45 12.23 2.22
CA LYS A 63 -1.75 12.65 2.80
C LYS A 63 -2.85 11.71 2.34
N ILE A 64 -3.33 10.89 3.27
CA ILE A 64 -4.41 9.95 3.05
C ILE A 64 -5.73 10.65 3.41
N GLY A 65 -6.63 10.79 2.44
CA GLY A 65 -7.95 11.38 2.67
C GLY A 65 -8.92 10.35 3.26
N GLY A 66 -9.82 10.78 4.14
CA GLY A 66 -10.78 9.93 4.84
C GLY A 66 -11.16 10.57 6.17
N ALA A 67 -12.40 10.38 6.63
CA ALA A 67 -12.92 11.18 7.74
C ALA A 67 -12.52 10.67 9.14
N LEU A 68 -12.37 9.34 9.33
CA LEU A 68 -12.22 8.73 10.66
C LEU A 68 -11.26 7.52 10.63
N GLY A 69 -10.45 7.36 11.67
CA GLY A 69 -9.49 6.26 11.84
C GLY A 69 -8.17 6.42 11.09
N VAL A 70 -8.15 7.12 9.96
CA VAL A 70 -6.88 7.48 9.31
C VAL A 70 -6.15 8.56 10.11
N THR A 71 -6.86 9.45 10.83
CA THR A 71 -6.35 10.76 11.32
C THR A 71 -5.47 10.71 12.57
N GLY A 72 -5.40 9.60 13.30
CA GLY A 72 -4.55 9.49 14.49
C GLY A 72 -4.83 10.49 15.61
N VAL A 73 -5.91 11.28 15.52
CA VAL A 73 -6.34 12.25 16.55
C VAL A 73 -7.49 11.70 17.41
N ASP A 74 -8.23 10.72 16.91
CA ASP A 74 -9.21 10.03 17.74
C ASP A 74 -8.50 9.00 18.61
N ALA A 75 -8.52 9.25 19.93
CA ALA A 75 -8.06 8.28 20.90
C ALA A 75 -8.76 6.91 20.67
N PRO A 76 -8.02 5.79 20.76
CA PRO A 76 -6.67 5.72 21.28
C PRO A 76 -5.57 5.82 20.21
N VAL A 77 -4.47 6.45 20.64
CA VAL A 77 -3.12 6.40 20.08
C VAL A 77 -2.80 4.95 19.71
N GLY A 78 -2.81 4.63 18.42
CA GLY A 78 -2.76 3.26 17.90
C GLY A 78 -3.38 3.08 16.51
N ALA A 79 -3.99 4.13 15.95
CA ALA A 79 -4.61 4.08 14.63
C ALA A 79 -3.63 3.94 13.47
N ILE A 80 -2.36 4.33 13.65
CA ILE A 80 -1.28 4.21 12.66
C ILE A 80 -0.09 3.52 13.31
N THR A 81 0.42 2.48 12.66
CA THR A 81 1.59 1.72 13.07
C THR A 81 2.68 1.89 12.02
N ALA A 82 3.81 2.46 12.42
CA ALA A 82 5.00 2.52 11.58
C ALA A 82 5.56 1.11 11.38
N ASN A 83 6.06 0.80 10.18
CA ASN A 83 6.88 -0.39 10.02
C ASN A 83 8.29 -0.11 10.53
N ALA A 84 8.55 -0.47 11.78
CA ALA A 84 9.82 -0.21 12.45
C ALA A 84 11.04 -0.88 11.79
N ALA A 85 10.81 -1.85 10.89
CA ALA A 85 11.86 -2.46 10.10
C ALA A 85 12.32 -1.56 8.93
N VAL A 86 11.45 -0.63 8.49
CA VAL A 86 11.73 0.36 7.43
C VAL A 86 12.03 1.73 8.03
N PHE A 87 11.05 2.33 8.71
CA PHE A 87 11.21 3.61 9.41
C PHE A 87 10.51 3.53 10.78
N ASP A 88 11.26 3.74 11.86
CA ASP A 88 10.77 3.89 13.23
C ASP A 88 10.94 5.34 13.75
N ALA A 89 10.53 5.61 14.98
CA ALA A 89 10.73 6.90 15.64
C ALA A 89 12.02 6.97 16.49
N VAL A 90 12.86 5.94 16.47
CA VAL A 90 14.04 5.80 17.32
C VAL A 90 15.32 6.10 16.54
N ASN A 91 15.44 5.53 15.36
CA ASN A 91 16.57 5.57 14.44
C ASN A 91 16.23 6.31 13.14
N SER A 92 14.97 6.66 12.93
CA SER A 92 14.51 7.39 11.75
C SER A 92 13.40 8.37 12.10
N VAL A 93 12.86 9.03 11.08
CA VAL A 93 11.73 9.95 11.22
C VAL A 93 10.44 9.21 10.93
N PHE A 94 9.52 9.20 11.89
CA PHE A 94 8.12 8.82 11.66
C PHE A 94 7.19 9.77 12.42
N LYS A 95 6.30 10.46 11.70
CA LYS A 95 5.35 11.43 12.25
C LYS A 95 4.02 11.34 11.52
N PHE A 96 2.93 11.61 12.22
CA PHE A 96 1.62 11.76 11.60
C PHE A 96 0.84 12.90 12.25
N GLN A 97 -0.02 13.56 11.47
CA GLN A 97 -0.86 14.67 11.90
C GLN A 97 -2.05 14.86 10.95
N THR A 98 -3.09 15.57 11.40
CA THR A 98 -4.21 15.95 10.53
C THR A 98 -3.93 17.27 9.82
N VAL A 99 -3.95 17.29 8.49
CA VAL A 99 -3.74 18.48 7.65
C VAL A 99 -4.82 18.56 6.57
N GLY A 100 -5.59 19.65 6.57
CA GLY A 100 -6.61 19.88 5.53
C GLY A 100 -7.68 18.80 5.42
N GLY A 101 -8.06 18.18 6.55
CA GLY A 101 -9.04 17.08 6.59
C GLY A 101 -8.51 15.73 6.09
N LYS A 102 -7.19 15.62 5.90
CA LYS A 102 -6.48 14.39 5.55
C LYS A 102 -5.50 14.03 6.66
N THR A 103 -5.10 12.78 6.70
CA THR A 103 -3.98 12.33 7.52
C THR A 103 -2.71 12.49 6.75
N GLU A 104 -1.85 13.39 7.22
CA GLU A 104 -0.48 13.44 6.76
C GLU A 104 0.37 12.47 7.57
N LEU A 105 1.10 11.62 6.87
CA LEU A 105 2.16 10.78 7.39
C LEU A 105 3.47 11.22 6.75
N VAL A 106 4.53 11.29 7.56
CA VAL A 106 5.90 11.56 7.12
C VAL A 106 6.79 10.48 7.70
N ALA A 107 7.46 9.74 6.83
CA ALA A 107 8.40 8.69 7.19
C ALA A 107 9.70 8.82 6.38
N GLY A 108 10.86 8.61 6.98
CA GLY A 108 12.13 8.70 6.25
C GLY A 108 13.36 8.56 7.14
N ASP A 109 14.51 8.39 6.51
CA ASP A 109 15.81 8.31 7.17
C ASP A 109 16.14 9.62 7.91
N ASP A 110 16.85 9.53 9.05
CA ASP A 110 17.23 10.72 9.83
C ASP A 110 18.43 11.49 9.24
N LEU A 111 19.13 10.90 8.26
CA LEU A 111 20.35 11.36 7.58
C LEU A 111 21.57 11.60 8.48
N ALA A 112 21.40 11.56 9.80
CA ALA A 112 22.43 11.82 10.80
C ALA A 112 23.21 10.54 11.17
N GLY A 113 22.62 9.37 10.90
CA GLY A 113 23.18 8.06 11.24
C GLY A 113 23.52 7.16 10.04
N ALA A 114 23.45 5.85 10.29
CA ALA A 114 23.61 4.85 9.26
C ALA A 114 22.37 4.83 8.37
N LYS A 115 22.57 5.10 7.07
CA LYS A 115 21.48 5.23 6.10
C LYS A 115 20.75 3.90 5.88
N ILE A 116 19.43 3.96 5.88
CA ILE A 116 18.54 2.86 5.55
C ILE A 116 18.38 2.81 4.02
N LEU A 117 19.15 1.95 3.38
CA LEU A 117 19.15 1.80 1.92
C LEU A 117 18.25 0.63 1.47
N ASN A 118 17.92 0.62 0.18
CA ASN A 118 17.14 -0.40 -0.55
C ASN A 118 15.66 -0.54 -0.12
N VAL A 119 15.12 0.47 0.56
CA VAL A 119 13.69 0.55 0.85
C VAL A 119 12.90 0.55 -0.47
N GLY A 120 11.99 -0.41 -0.63
CA GLY A 120 11.14 -0.56 -1.81
C GLY A 120 11.83 -1.18 -3.03
N LYS A 121 13.02 -1.77 -2.87
CA LYS A 121 13.82 -2.42 -3.93
C LYS A 121 13.91 -3.96 -3.80
N GLY A 122 13.26 -4.55 -2.79
CA GLY A 122 13.13 -6.00 -2.63
C GLY A 122 14.25 -6.78 -1.97
N ALA A 123 15.50 -6.33 -2.07
CA ALA A 123 16.64 -7.03 -1.46
C ALA A 123 17.39 -6.12 -0.48
N GLY A 124 17.62 -6.61 0.74
CA GLY A 124 18.61 -6.04 1.66
C GLY A 124 18.11 -5.09 2.76
N THR A 125 16.80 -4.92 2.95
CA THR A 125 16.24 -4.11 4.06
C THR A 125 15.18 -4.92 4.82
N PRO A 126 15.25 -5.02 6.16
CA PRO A 126 14.13 -5.47 6.97
C PRO A 126 12.86 -4.68 6.62
N GLY A 127 11.69 -5.33 6.57
CA GLY A 127 10.41 -4.65 6.33
C GLY A 127 9.99 -4.46 4.87
N ASN A 128 10.84 -4.81 3.89
CA ASN A 128 10.37 -5.03 2.52
C ASN A 128 9.46 -6.27 2.46
N VAL A 129 8.37 -6.17 1.73
CA VAL A 129 7.44 -7.27 1.48
C VAL A 129 7.90 -8.01 0.22
N ALA A 130 8.27 -9.28 0.37
CA ALA A 130 8.80 -10.08 -0.73
C ALA A 130 7.75 -10.35 -1.82
N ALA A 131 6.50 -10.59 -1.41
CA ALA A 131 5.36 -10.77 -2.29
C ALA A 131 4.32 -9.66 -2.03
N ASP A 132 3.47 -9.34 -3.02
CA ASP A 132 2.33 -8.42 -2.85
C ASP A 132 1.53 -8.78 -1.58
N ASP A 133 1.45 -7.85 -0.62
CA ASP A 133 0.88 -8.09 0.72
C ASP A 133 -0.65 -8.21 0.71
N LEU A 134 -1.28 -7.68 -0.33
CA LEU A 134 -2.71 -7.81 -0.51
C LEU A 134 -3.03 -9.11 -1.27
N PHE A 135 -2.11 -9.56 -2.14
CA PHE A 135 -2.30 -10.67 -3.10
C PHE A 135 -1.08 -11.58 -3.25
N THR A 136 -0.71 -12.22 -2.14
CA THR A 136 0.56 -12.95 -1.97
C THR A 136 0.80 -14.14 -2.91
N SER A 137 -0.22 -14.61 -3.64
CA SER A 137 -0.14 -15.81 -4.50
C SER A 137 -0.59 -15.58 -5.96
N ASN A 138 -1.10 -14.40 -6.27
CA ASN A 138 -1.83 -14.11 -7.50
C ASN A 138 -1.45 -12.76 -8.14
N SER A 139 -0.53 -12.00 -7.54
CA SER A 139 0.01 -10.76 -8.08
C SER A 139 1.52 -10.73 -7.87
N VAL A 140 2.26 -10.28 -8.90
CA VAL A 140 3.71 -10.02 -8.80
C VAL A 140 4.04 -8.53 -8.92
N PHE A 141 3.03 -7.69 -9.09
CA PHE A 141 3.22 -6.26 -9.39
C PHE A 141 3.84 -5.51 -8.21
N TRP A 142 3.43 -5.85 -6.99
CA TRP A 142 3.90 -5.25 -5.74
C TRP A 142 4.84 -6.12 -4.92
N ASP A 143 5.32 -7.22 -5.51
CA ASP A 143 6.48 -7.93 -4.99
C ASP A 143 7.63 -6.94 -4.81
N ASN A 144 8.42 -7.17 -3.77
CA ASN A 144 9.61 -6.37 -3.44
C ASN A 144 9.32 -4.92 -3.02
N SER A 145 8.07 -4.59 -2.70
CA SER A 145 7.68 -3.29 -2.14
C SER A 145 8.14 -3.14 -0.68
N ALA A 146 8.08 -1.93 -0.13
CA ALA A 146 8.24 -1.68 1.30
C ALA A 146 6.91 -1.27 1.90
N LEU A 147 6.52 -1.94 2.99
CA LEU A 147 5.43 -1.47 3.84
C LEU A 147 5.98 -0.33 4.70
N VAL A 148 5.49 0.90 4.50
CA VAL A 148 5.94 2.07 5.26
C VAL A 148 5.16 2.19 6.57
N ALA A 149 3.84 2.04 6.47
CA ALA A 149 2.94 2.17 7.60
C ALA A 149 1.64 1.41 7.35
N SER A 150 0.98 1.06 8.43
CA SER A 150 -0.37 0.51 8.41
C SER A 150 -1.29 1.27 9.35
N GLY A 151 -2.58 1.08 9.22
CA GLY A 151 -3.55 1.65 10.13
C GLY A 151 -4.95 1.15 9.89
N ASN A 152 -5.91 1.71 10.63
CA ASN A 152 -7.33 1.38 10.48
C ASN A 152 -8.10 2.57 9.94
N TRP A 153 -9.29 2.34 9.38
CA TRP A 153 -10.23 3.40 9.04
C TRP A 153 -11.65 3.01 9.41
N THR A 154 -12.52 4.00 9.59
CA THR A 154 -13.97 3.82 9.74
C THR A 154 -14.70 4.81 8.84
N GLY A 155 -15.91 4.46 8.42
CA GLY A 155 -16.71 5.33 7.57
C GLY A 155 -16.19 5.40 6.14
N ALA A 156 -15.91 6.61 5.64
CA ALA A 156 -15.56 6.84 4.25
C ALA A 156 -14.26 6.13 3.85
N ARG A 157 -14.27 5.56 2.64
CA ARG A 157 -13.11 4.89 2.04
C ARG A 157 -11.89 5.83 1.99
N PRO A 158 -10.71 5.36 2.40
CA PRO A 158 -9.48 6.12 2.27
C PRO A 158 -9.14 6.44 0.81
N THR A 159 -8.58 7.61 0.58
CA THR A 159 -8.16 8.09 -0.74
C THR A 159 -6.70 8.48 -0.74
N LEU A 160 -6.04 8.31 -1.88
CA LEU A 160 -4.67 8.71 -2.11
C LEU A 160 -4.56 9.26 -3.53
N VAL A 161 -3.93 10.42 -3.70
CA VAL A 161 -3.70 11.04 -5.00
C VAL A 161 -2.27 11.59 -5.08
N ALA A 162 -1.72 11.67 -6.29
CA ALA A 162 -0.34 12.12 -6.47
C ALA A 162 -0.04 13.53 -5.94
N ALA A 163 -1.03 14.44 -5.96
CA ALA A 163 -0.88 15.80 -5.45
C ALA A 163 -0.68 15.87 -3.92
N ASP A 164 -0.98 14.78 -3.21
CA ASP A 164 -0.86 14.66 -1.76
C ASP A 164 0.40 13.88 -1.34
N LEU A 165 1.28 13.57 -2.29
CA LEU A 165 2.47 12.78 -2.09
C LEU A 165 3.72 13.61 -2.39
N ALA A 166 4.75 13.41 -1.58
CA ALA A 166 6.12 13.79 -1.90
C ALA A 166 7.04 12.65 -1.51
N VAL A 167 8.04 12.35 -2.35
CA VAL A 167 8.94 11.23 -2.17
C VAL A 167 10.38 11.68 -2.37
N ASN A 168 11.28 11.10 -1.60
CA ASN A 168 12.70 11.31 -1.68
C ASN A 168 13.40 9.97 -1.87
N GLU A 169 14.46 9.96 -2.65
CA GLU A 169 15.23 8.79 -3.05
C GLU A 169 16.70 8.99 -2.68
N PHE A 170 17.42 7.90 -2.42
CA PHE A 170 18.87 7.95 -2.34
C PHE A 170 19.50 7.79 -3.73
N ASP A 171 20.32 8.78 -4.12
CA ASP A 171 21.11 8.71 -5.35
C ASP A 171 22.23 7.65 -5.27
N GLY A 172 23.00 7.47 -6.35
CA GLY A 172 24.11 6.51 -6.36
C GLY A 172 25.23 6.79 -5.35
N ALA A 173 25.32 8.02 -4.83
CA ALA A 173 26.25 8.45 -3.79
C ALA A 173 25.61 8.43 -2.38
N GLY A 174 24.34 8.03 -2.28
CA GLY A 174 23.57 8.00 -1.04
C GLY A 174 23.10 9.36 -0.55
N ASN A 175 23.02 10.38 -1.39
CA ASN A 175 22.38 11.64 -1.02
C ASN A 175 20.87 11.53 -1.21
N ALA A 176 20.10 12.04 -0.25
CA ALA A 176 18.65 12.14 -0.40
C ALA A 176 18.32 13.25 -1.41
N ILE A 177 17.63 12.90 -2.49
CA ILE A 177 17.18 13.79 -3.56
C ILE A 177 15.68 13.64 -3.76
N ALA A 178 15.03 14.62 -4.39
CA ALA A 178 13.61 14.49 -4.73
C ALA A 178 13.40 13.35 -5.74
N GLY A 179 12.49 12.43 -5.42
CA GLY A 179 12.06 11.36 -6.31
C GLY A 179 10.95 11.82 -7.25
N THR A 180 10.71 11.06 -8.32
CA THR A 180 9.56 11.25 -9.19
C THR A 180 8.47 10.25 -8.82
N LEU A 181 7.22 10.70 -8.67
CA LEU A 181 6.11 9.77 -8.46
C LEU A 181 5.79 9.03 -9.76
N GLY A 182 5.67 7.71 -9.66
CA GLY A 182 5.16 6.85 -10.72
C GLY A 182 3.66 6.62 -10.56
N THR A 183 3.30 5.34 -10.52
CA THR A 183 1.94 4.88 -10.25
C THR A 183 1.54 5.24 -8.83
N VAL A 184 0.39 5.93 -8.71
CA VAL A 184 -0.27 6.16 -7.42
C VAL A 184 -1.61 5.48 -7.46
N SER A 185 -1.82 4.50 -6.58
CA SER A 185 -3.04 3.68 -6.57
C SER A 185 -3.61 3.52 -5.17
N VAL A 186 -4.92 3.31 -5.12
CA VAL A 186 -5.62 2.77 -3.93
C VAL A 186 -6.27 1.47 -4.36
N ARG A 187 -5.83 0.36 -3.78
CA ARG A 187 -6.34 -1.01 -4.03
C ARG A 187 -7.10 -1.54 -2.82
N GLY A 188 -7.77 -2.67 -3.01
CA GLY A 188 -8.74 -3.20 -2.04
C GLY A 188 -10.20 -3.04 -2.47
N ASP A 189 -10.41 -2.45 -3.66
CA ASP A 189 -11.71 -2.39 -4.34
C ASP A 189 -11.76 -3.20 -5.62
N SER A 190 -10.61 -3.74 -6.06
CA SER A 190 -10.35 -4.69 -7.14
C SER A 190 -9.41 -4.20 -8.23
N VAL A 191 -8.71 -5.18 -8.78
CA VAL A 191 -8.16 -5.33 -10.12
C VAL A 191 -8.28 -6.84 -10.40
N GLY A 192 -8.23 -7.32 -11.63
CA GLY A 192 -8.29 -8.77 -11.96
C GLY A 192 -7.20 -9.67 -11.32
N VAL A 193 -6.40 -9.13 -10.41
CA VAL A 193 -5.35 -9.74 -9.60
C VAL A 193 -5.57 -9.50 -8.09
N ASP A 194 -6.69 -8.87 -7.70
CA ASP A 194 -6.98 -8.37 -6.34
C ASP A 194 -7.84 -9.30 -5.46
N GLY A 195 -7.80 -10.62 -5.67
CA GLY A 195 -8.40 -11.59 -4.73
C GLY A 195 -9.94 -11.54 -4.59
N MET A 196 -10.59 -10.47 -5.02
CA MET A 196 -12.01 -10.38 -5.31
C MET A 196 -12.20 -10.88 -6.72
N LYS A 197 -13.09 -11.85 -6.87
CA LYS A 197 -13.30 -12.49 -8.16
C LYS A 197 -13.95 -11.48 -9.12
N PRO A 198 -13.40 -11.22 -10.31
CA PRO A 198 -14.05 -10.35 -11.28
C PRO A 198 -15.49 -10.79 -11.53
N GLY A 199 -16.45 -9.88 -11.38
CA GLY A 199 -17.87 -10.23 -11.37
C GLY A 199 -18.54 -10.23 -10.00
N ASP A 200 -17.80 -10.24 -8.89
CA ASP A 200 -18.30 -10.25 -7.51
C ASP A 200 -18.49 -8.82 -7.00
N ALA A 201 -19.54 -8.14 -7.47
CA ALA A 201 -19.81 -6.74 -7.19
C ALA A 201 -20.22 -6.47 -5.73
N ASN A 202 -20.88 -7.42 -5.07
CA ASN A 202 -21.23 -7.29 -3.64
C ASN A 202 -20.10 -7.73 -2.71
N ARG A 203 -19.05 -8.39 -3.24
CA ARG A 203 -17.86 -8.84 -2.51
C ARG A 203 -18.17 -9.98 -1.54
N ASP A 204 -19.19 -10.78 -1.82
CA ASP A 204 -19.59 -11.92 -0.96
C ASP A 204 -18.75 -13.18 -1.20
N GLY A 205 -17.82 -13.12 -2.16
CA GLY A 205 -16.94 -14.22 -2.53
C GLY A 205 -17.57 -15.19 -3.53
N VAL A 206 -18.75 -14.91 -4.07
CA VAL A 206 -19.49 -15.76 -5.01
C VAL A 206 -20.10 -14.93 -6.14
N VAL A 207 -19.61 -15.09 -7.37
CA VAL A 207 -20.21 -14.40 -8.52
C VAL A 207 -21.56 -15.03 -8.87
N ASN A 208 -22.66 -14.30 -8.63
CA ASN A 208 -24.01 -14.81 -8.79
C ASN A 208 -25.00 -13.74 -9.32
N GLN A 209 -26.31 -14.02 -9.22
CA GLN A 209 -27.36 -13.14 -9.74
C GLN A 209 -27.46 -11.80 -8.99
N LEU A 210 -27.03 -11.74 -7.73
CA LEU A 210 -26.99 -10.51 -6.94
C LEU A 210 -25.98 -9.52 -7.53
N ASP A 211 -24.82 -10.00 -7.98
CA ASP A 211 -23.83 -9.17 -8.65
C ASP A 211 -24.31 -8.64 -9.99
N PHE A 212 -25.03 -9.49 -10.75
CA PHE A 212 -25.65 -9.06 -11.99
C PHE A 212 -26.66 -7.94 -11.75
N SER A 213 -27.40 -7.99 -10.65
CA SER A 213 -28.36 -6.95 -10.28
C SER A 213 -27.67 -5.61 -9.98
N ILE A 214 -26.49 -5.65 -9.34
CA ILE A 214 -25.66 -4.47 -9.09
C ILE A 214 -25.11 -3.89 -10.40
N LEU A 215 -24.55 -4.74 -11.27
CA LEU A 215 -24.07 -4.32 -12.59
C LEU A 215 -25.18 -3.72 -13.44
N ALA A 216 -26.37 -4.35 -13.46
CA ALA A 216 -27.52 -3.86 -14.21
C ALA A 216 -27.98 -2.49 -13.70
N ALA A 217 -27.96 -2.26 -12.39
CA ALA A 217 -28.28 -0.95 -11.80
C ALA A 217 -27.25 0.13 -12.13
N GLY A 218 -25.98 -0.26 -12.34
CA GLY A 218 -24.89 0.63 -12.75
C GLY A 218 -24.73 0.82 -14.26
N PHE A 219 -25.46 0.06 -15.09
CA PHE A 219 -25.24 0.03 -16.53
C PHE A 219 -25.44 1.41 -17.18
N ASN A 220 -24.49 1.85 -18.01
CA ASN A 220 -24.43 3.20 -18.61
C ASN A 220 -24.37 4.37 -17.60
N ASN A 221 -24.12 4.10 -16.32
CA ASN A 221 -23.91 5.15 -15.33
C ASN A 221 -22.45 5.64 -15.40
N PRO A 222 -22.20 6.97 -15.42
CA PRO A 222 -20.85 7.52 -15.31
C PRO A 222 -20.20 7.26 -13.94
N ALA A 223 -20.96 6.79 -12.94
CA ALA A 223 -20.41 6.37 -11.65
C ALA A 223 -19.39 5.23 -11.85
N THR A 224 -18.14 5.54 -11.52
CA THR A 224 -17.02 4.61 -11.63
C THR A 224 -16.84 3.86 -10.31
N GLY A 225 -16.75 2.54 -10.36
CA GLY A 225 -16.39 1.75 -9.20
C GLY A 225 -16.90 0.31 -9.23
N TRP A 226 -16.21 -0.56 -8.51
CA TRP A 226 -16.53 -1.99 -8.45
C TRP A 226 -17.95 -2.27 -7.94
N ASN A 227 -18.40 -1.52 -6.93
CA ASN A 227 -19.74 -1.64 -6.34
C ASN A 227 -20.85 -1.14 -7.28
N ASN A 228 -20.50 -0.59 -8.45
CA ASN A 228 -21.41 -0.23 -9.53
C ASN A 228 -21.29 -1.20 -10.71
N GLY A 229 -20.61 -2.33 -10.52
CA GLY A 229 -20.37 -3.34 -11.54
C GLY A 229 -19.33 -2.94 -12.59
N ASN A 230 -18.48 -1.94 -12.33
CA ASN A 230 -17.37 -1.59 -13.22
C ASN A 230 -16.12 -2.38 -12.79
N PHE A 231 -15.91 -3.54 -13.44
CA PHE A 231 -14.87 -4.50 -13.09
C PHE A 231 -13.56 -4.28 -13.87
N ASN A 232 -13.59 -3.49 -14.95
CA ASN A 232 -12.41 -3.15 -15.75
C ASN A 232 -11.89 -1.72 -15.52
N SER A 233 -12.49 -0.98 -14.59
CA SER A 233 -12.15 0.41 -14.26
C SER A 233 -12.21 1.39 -15.45
N ALA A 234 -13.02 1.11 -16.47
CA ALA A 234 -13.26 2.03 -17.57
C ALA A 234 -14.14 3.22 -17.14
N ASN A 235 -14.44 4.14 -18.07
CA ASN A 235 -15.28 5.32 -17.83
C ASN A 235 -16.78 4.98 -17.77
N GLY A 236 -17.15 4.02 -16.91
CA GLY A 236 -18.52 3.59 -16.66
C GLY A 236 -18.76 2.11 -16.95
N THR A 237 -19.79 1.56 -16.30
CA THR A 237 -20.20 0.16 -16.39
C THR A 237 -20.87 -0.13 -17.74
N ASN A 238 -20.35 -1.11 -18.48
CA ASN A 238 -20.83 -1.43 -19.83
C ASN A 238 -20.79 -2.94 -20.13
N GLN A 239 -20.94 -3.30 -21.41
CA GLN A 239 -20.99 -4.69 -21.88
C GLN A 239 -19.70 -5.48 -21.58
N LEU A 240 -18.54 -4.82 -21.51
CA LEU A 240 -17.28 -5.47 -21.14
C LEU A 240 -17.32 -5.95 -19.69
N ASP A 241 -17.93 -5.19 -18.79
CA ASP A 241 -18.10 -5.60 -17.39
C ASP A 241 -19.08 -6.77 -17.27
N PHE A 242 -20.16 -6.77 -18.06
CA PHE A 242 -21.06 -7.92 -18.11
C PHE A 242 -20.33 -9.17 -18.58
N SER A 243 -19.44 -9.04 -19.58
CA SER A 243 -18.63 -10.15 -20.08
C SER A 243 -17.68 -10.69 -19.00
N ILE A 244 -17.13 -9.82 -18.16
CA ILE A 244 -16.29 -10.19 -17.01
C ILE A 244 -17.10 -10.97 -15.97
N LEU A 245 -18.30 -10.51 -15.61
CA LEU A 245 -19.18 -11.21 -14.68
C LEU A 245 -19.59 -12.57 -15.22
N ALA A 246 -20.05 -12.63 -16.46
CA ALA A 246 -20.49 -13.87 -17.10
C ALA A 246 -19.36 -14.91 -17.17
N ALA A 247 -18.13 -14.49 -17.45
CA ALA A 247 -16.96 -15.37 -17.47
C ALA A 247 -16.62 -15.97 -16.09
N ASN A 248 -17.13 -15.39 -15.01
CA ASN A 248 -16.83 -15.79 -13.64
C ASN A 248 -18.05 -16.34 -12.88
N PHE A 249 -19.21 -16.42 -13.52
CA PHE A 249 -20.46 -16.83 -12.88
C PHE A 249 -20.34 -18.21 -12.20
N ASN A 250 -20.92 -18.33 -10.99
CA ASN A 250 -20.83 -19.48 -10.08
C ASN A 250 -19.43 -19.84 -9.57
N LEU A 251 -18.42 -19.02 -9.83
CA LEU A 251 -17.09 -19.24 -9.27
C LEU A 251 -16.94 -18.46 -7.96
N THR A 252 -16.15 -19.01 -7.04
CA THR A 252 -15.91 -18.41 -5.72
C THR A 252 -14.49 -17.84 -5.59
N ALA A 253 -14.33 -16.83 -4.75
CA ALA A 253 -13.03 -16.32 -4.33
C ALA A 253 -12.49 -17.16 -3.15
N PRO A 254 -11.17 -17.40 -3.06
CA PRO A 254 -10.56 -17.94 -1.86
C PRO A 254 -10.82 -16.98 -0.69
N ALA A 255 -11.19 -17.52 0.48
CA ALA A 255 -11.35 -16.69 1.67
C ALA A 255 -10.02 -15.95 1.97
N PRO A 256 -10.05 -14.64 2.29
CA PRO A 256 -8.84 -13.93 2.66
C PRO A 256 -8.17 -14.63 3.85
N PRO A 257 -6.83 -14.73 3.87
CA PRO A 257 -6.14 -15.30 5.01
C PRO A 257 -6.48 -14.47 6.24
N ILE A 258 -7.17 -15.09 7.20
CA ILE A 258 -7.35 -14.53 8.53
C ILE A 258 -5.96 -14.40 9.16
N SER A 259 -5.39 -13.20 9.11
CA SER A 259 -4.18 -12.89 9.85
C SER A 259 -4.51 -13.10 11.32
N ALA A 260 -3.82 -14.05 11.96
CA ALA A 260 -4.01 -14.30 13.39
C ALA A 260 -3.76 -12.98 14.14
N VAL A 261 -4.80 -12.50 14.83
CA VAL A 261 -4.67 -11.39 15.77
C VAL A 261 -3.62 -11.83 16.80
N PRO A 262 -2.56 -11.05 17.06
CA PRO A 262 -1.62 -11.36 18.12
C PRO A 262 -2.42 -11.58 19.41
N GLU A 263 -2.30 -12.78 19.98
CA GLU A 263 -3.03 -13.13 21.19
C GLU A 263 -2.73 -12.07 22.28
N PRO A 264 -3.75 -11.56 22.98
CA PRO A 264 -3.52 -10.54 24.00
C PRO A 264 -2.47 -11.03 24.99
N ALA A 265 -1.44 -10.22 25.23
CA ALA A 265 -0.35 -10.51 26.18
C ALA A 265 -0.85 -10.79 27.62
N THR A 266 -2.15 -10.66 27.88
CA THR A 266 -2.82 -11.05 29.13
C THR A 266 -2.61 -12.52 29.48
N ALA A 267 -2.57 -13.43 28.51
CA ALA A 267 -2.31 -14.86 28.78
C ALA A 267 -0.86 -15.09 29.27
N ALA A 268 0.10 -14.44 28.62
CA ALA A 268 1.52 -14.49 29.03
C ALA A 268 1.74 -13.83 30.40
N LEU A 269 1.12 -12.67 30.64
CA LEU A 269 1.20 -11.95 31.92
C LEU A 269 0.54 -12.73 33.06
N LEU A 270 -0.57 -13.42 32.80
CA LEU A 270 -1.21 -14.29 33.79
C LEU A 270 -0.33 -15.50 34.14
N GLY A 271 0.34 -16.09 33.15
CA GLY A 271 1.30 -17.18 33.37
C GLY A 271 2.48 -16.75 34.26
N VAL A 272 3.05 -15.57 33.99
CA VAL A 272 4.15 -15.01 34.81
C VAL A 272 3.68 -14.68 36.23
N ALA A 273 2.48 -14.12 36.38
CA ALA A 273 1.90 -13.82 37.69
C ALA A 273 1.68 -15.09 38.54
N LEU A 274 1.17 -16.17 37.93
CA LEU A 274 0.95 -17.45 38.61
C LEU A 274 2.27 -18.12 39.02
N LEU A 275 3.29 -18.07 38.16
CA LEU A 275 4.64 -18.57 38.48
C LEU A 275 5.29 -17.76 39.62
N GLY A 276 5.14 -16.44 39.61
CA GLY A 276 5.62 -15.57 40.68
C GLY A 276 4.95 -15.84 42.03
N LEU A 277 3.66 -16.17 42.04
CA LEU A 277 2.92 -16.56 43.25
C LEU A 277 3.32 -17.94 43.77
N GLY A 278 3.59 -18.91 42.89
CA GLY A 278 4.07 -20.25 43.26
C GLY A 278 5.44 -20.22 43.94
N LEU A 279 6.38 -19.45 43.38
CA LEU A 279 7.74 -19.31 43.93
C LEU A 279 7.78 -18.57 45.28
N ARG A 280 6.81 -17.69 45.55
CA ARG A 280 6.67 -17.02 46.86
C ARG A 280 6.16 -17.95 47.96
N ARG A 281 5.37 -18.98 47.62
CA ARG A 281 4.91 -19.99 48.59
C ARG A 281 6.01 -20.97 48.98
N ALA A 282 6.87 -21.35 48.04
CA ALA A 282 7.99 -22.26 48.30
C ALA A 282 9.10 -21.67 49.20
N LYS A 283 9.20 -20.34 49.32
CA LYS A 283 10.15 -19.66 50.21
C LYS A 283 9.64 -19.43 51.64
N ARG A 284 8.39 -19.80 51.96
CA ARG A 284 7.77 -19.59 53.29
C ARG A 284 7.45 -20.90 54.03
N ALA A 285 7.85 -22.05 53.48
CA ALA A 285 7.85 -23.35 54.15
C ALA A 285 9.31 -23.70 54.53
#